data_AF-A0A3L7VPW2-F1
#
_entry.id   AF-A0A3L7VPW2-F1
#
_cell.length_a   1.000
_cell.length_b   1.000
_cell.length_c   1.000
_cell.angle_alpha   90.00
_cell.angle_beta   90.00
_cell.angle_gamma   90.00
#
_symmetry.space_group_name_H-M   'P 1'
#
loop_
_entity.id
_entity.type
_entity.pdbx_description
1 polymer ?
#
loop_
_entity_poly.entity_id
_entity_poly.type
_entity_poly.pdbx_seq_one_letter_code
_entity_poly.pdbx_strand_id
1 'polypeptide(L)' 'MTLATTLIAACCLHALVAVAADRPRPPNIILILIDDMGWREVGFMGNTFVETPQLEAPTKSP' A
#
# COMPACT_ATOMS: atom_id res chain seq x y z
N MET A 1 -34.99 32.19 0.34
CA MET A 1 -34.07 32.30 1.50
C MET A 1 -33.82 30.94 2.14
N THR A 2 -34.86 30.15 2.44
CA THR A 2 -34.75 28.81 3.06
C THR A 2 -34.08 27.73 2.19
N LEU A 3 -34.30 27.73 0.87
CA LEU A 3 -33.69 26.76 -0.05
C LEU A 3 -32.17 26.91 -0.18
N ALA A 4 -31.68 28.16 -0.20
CA ALA A 4 -30.24 28.43 -0.29
C ALA A 4 -29.53 27.99 1.00
N THR A 5 -30.13 28.24 2.16
CA THR A 5 -29.57 27.85 3.45
C THR A 5 -29.53 26.33 3.64
N THR A 6 -30.53 25.58 3.16
CA THR A 6 -30.50 24.11 3.22
C THR A 6 -29.45 23.51 2.29
N LEU A 7 -29.27 24.10 1.10
CA LEU A 7 -28.24 23.65 0.15
C LEU A 7 -26.82 23.88 0.71
N ILE A 8 -26.58 25.06 1.28
CA ILE A 8 -25.28 25.39 1.90
C ILE A 8 -25.00 24.44 3.08
N ALA A 9 -25.98 24.22 3.96
CA ALA A 9 -25.81 23.31 5.09
C ALA A 9 -25.51 21.86 4.64
N ALA A 10 -26.19 21.38 3.60
CA ALA A 10 -25.94 20.06 3.02
C ALA A 10 -24.54 19.93 2.40
N CYS A 11 -24.07 20.96 1.69
CA CYS A 11 -22.72 21.02 1.14
C CYS A 11 -21.66 21.04 2.25
N CYS A 12 -21.86 21.85 3.30
CA CYS A 12 -20.95 21.90 4.44
C CYS A 12 -20.86 20.55 5.16
N LEU A 13 -21.98 19.86 5.33
CA LEU A 13 -22.00 18.53 5.94
C LEU A 13 -21.27 17.49 5.09
N HIS A 14 -21.46 17.51 3.76
CA HIS A 14 -20.73 16.64 2.83
C HIS A 14 -19.21 16.87 2.87
N ALA A 15 -18.78 18.13 2.88
CA ALA A 15 -17.36 18.48 2.93
C ALA A 15 -16.70 17.96 4.22
N LEU A 16 -17.41 18.03 5.36
CA LEU A 16 -16.90 17.54 6.64
C LEU A 16 -16.70 16.02 6.67
N VAL A 17 -17.62 15.26 6.06
CA VAL A 17 -17.53 13.79 5.96
C VAL A 17 -16.37 13.35 5.07
N ALA A 18 -16.14 14.05 3.95
CA ALA A 18 -15.05 13.75 3.02
C ALA A 18 -13.67 13.89 3.68
N VAL A 19 -13.45 14.94 4.48
CA VAL A 19 -12.19 15.16 5.22
C VAL A 19 -11.92 14.05 6.24
N ALA A 20 -12.95 13.48 6.86
CA ALA A 20 -12.79 12.42 7.85
C ALA A 20 -12.38 11.06 7.25
N ALA A 21 -12.70 10.81 5.97
CA ALA A 21 -12.47 9.55 5.28
C ALA A 21 -11.03 9.39 4.77
N ASP A 22 -10.28 10.49 4.63
CA ASP A 22 -8.94 10.51 4.02
C ASP A 22 -7.81 10.27 5.02
N ARG A 23 -8.10 9.65 6.18
CA ARG A 23 -7.01 9.23 7.08
C ARG A 23 -6.30 8.04 6.44
N PRO A 24 -4.99 8.14 6.13
CA PRO A 24 -4.24 6.99 5.67
C PRO A 24 -4.38 5.89 6.72
N ARG A 25 -4.89 4.72 6.30
CA ARG A 25 -4.87 3.55 7.17
C ARG A 25 -3.41 3.21 7.45
N PRO A 26 -3.05 2.80 8.67
CA PRO A 26 -1.71 2.29 8.91
C PRO A 26 -1.44 1.13 7.94
N PRO A 27 -0.21 1.00 7.42
CA PRO A 27 0.12 -0.11 6.53
C PRO A 27 0.02 -1.43 7.30
N ASN A 28 -0.38 -2.49 6.60
CA ASN A 28 -0.23 -3.85 7.12
C ASN A 28 1.25 -4.23 7.03
N ILE A 29 1.83 -4.72 8.14
CA ILE A 29 3.22 -5.15 8.18
C ILE A 29 3.25 -6.68 8.13
N ILE A 30 3.95 -7.22 7.13
CA ILE A 30 4.23 -8.66 7.02
C ILE A 30 5.74 -8.82 7.17
N LEU A 31 6.17 -9.42 8.28
CA LEU A 31 7.58 -9.76 8.53
C LEU A 31 7.81 -11.20 8.09
N ILE A 32 8.73 -11.41 7.15
CA ILE A 32 9.19 -12.72 6.73
C ILE A 32 10.57 -12.94 7.31
N LEU A 33 10.69 -13.88 8.25
CA LEU A 33 11.97 -14.29 8.82
C LEU A 33 12.42 -15.59 8.14
N ILE A 34 13.67 -15.61 7.70
CA ILE A 34 14.28 -16.80 7.09
C ILE A 34 15.53 -17.12 7.90
N ASP A 35 15.59 -18.34 8.42
CA ASP A 35 16.71 -18.83 9.22
C ASP A 35 17.89 -19.23 8.33
N ASP A 36 19.11 -18.93 8.77
CA ASP A 36 20.39 -19.28 8.14
C ASP A 36 20.58 -18.93 6.63
N MET A 37 19.66 -18.17 6.02
CA MET A 37 19.75 -17.86 4.60
C MET A 37 20.92 -16.91 4.30
N GLY A 38 21.82 -17.36 3.43
CA GLY A 38 22.96 -16.57 2.96
C GLY A 38 22.55 -15.48 1.97
N TRP A 39 23.25 -14.34 2.00
CA TRP A 39 22.96 -13.21 1.09
C TRP A 39 23.13 -13.53 -0.41
N ARG A 40 23.89 -14.58 -0.76
CA ARG A 40 24.09 -15.03 -2.15
C ARG A 40 23.07 -16.08 -2.61
N GLU A 41 22.13 -16.48 -1.75
CA GLU A 41 21.25 -17.61 -2.03
C GLU A 41 20.01 -17.23 -2.83
N VAL A 42 19.69 -15.94 -2.94
CA VAL A 42 18.58 -15.41 -3.73
C VAL A 42 18.97 -15.11 -5.19
N GLY A 43 18.02 -15.29 -6.10
CA GLY A 43 18.25 -15.12 -7.55
C GLY A 43 18.61 -13.69 -7.95
N PHE A 44 18.05 -12.67 -7.30
CA PHE A 44 18.42 -11.27 -7.57
C PHE A 44 19.85 -10.90 -7.14
N MET A 45 20.52 -11.77 -6.38
CA MET A 45 21.94 -11.63 -6.03
C MET A 45 22.85 -12.45 -6.97
N GLY A 46 22.31 -12.92 -8.10
CA GLY A 46 23.06 -13.65 -9.12
C GLY A 46 23.11 -15.16 -8.91
N ASN A 47 22.30 -15.73 -8.02
CA ASN A 47 22.18 -17.18 -7.89
C ASN A 47 21.45 -17.75 -9.12
N THR A 48 22.14 -18.57 -9.92
CA THR A 48 21.57 -19.20 -11.13
C THR A 48 21.03 -20.61 -10.87
N PHE A 49 21.18 -21.13 -9.65
CA PHE A 49 20.76 -22.48 -9.28
C PHE A 49 19.49 -22.49 -8.43
N VAL A 50 19.36 -21.57 -7.48
CA VAL A 50 18.15 -21.43 -6.64
C VAL A 50 17.26 -20.33 -7.21
N GLU A 51 16.04 -20.71 -7.59
CA GLU A 51 15.04 -19.76 -8.08
C GLU A 51 14.24 -19.15 -6.92
N THR A 52 14.11 -17.82 -6.91
CA THR A 52 13.32 -17.09 -5.91
C THR A 52 12.24 -16.20 -6.55
N PRO A 53 11.30 -16.78 -7.33
CA PRO A 53 10.42 -16.01 -8.22
C PRO A 53 9.52 -15.00 -7.50
N GLN A 54 9.08 -15.32 -6.27
CA GLN A 54 8.24 -14.41 -5.48
C GLN A 54 9.03 -13.25 -4.87
N LEU A 55 10.36 -13.40 -4.69
CA LEU A 55 11.24 -12.32 -4.23
C LEU A 55 11.72 -11.43 -5.40
N GLU A 56 11.60 -11.92 -6.63
CA GLU A 56 12.06 -11.25 -7.86
C GLU A 56 10.94 -10.53 -8.64
N ALA A 57 9.69 -10.63 -8.19
CA ALA A 57 8.51 -10.11 -8.88
C ALA A 57 8.59 -8.62 -9.33
N PRO A 58 9.26 -7.69 -8.62
CA PRO A 58 9.42 -6.31 -9.10
C PRO A 58 10.66 -6.06 -9.98
N THR A 59 11.62 -6.99 -10.07
CA THR A 59 12.94 -6.72 -10.70
C THR A 59 13.03 -7.15 -12.17
N LYS A 60 12.16 -8.08 -12.62
CA LYS A 60 12.03 -8.47 -14.03
C LYS A 60 10.89 -7.68 -14.69
N SER A 61 11.11 -6.38 -14.89
CA SER A 61 10.37 -5.66 -15.94
C SER A 61 10.97 -6.07 -17.30
N PRO A 62 10.16 -6.25 -18.36
CA PRO A 62 10.60 -6.78 -19.65
C PRO A 62 11.67 -5.93 -20.35
#